data_AF-A0A9E5H4V9-F1
#
_entry.id   AF-A0A9E5H4V9-F1
#
_cell.length_a   1.000
_cell.length_b   1.000
_cell.length_c   1.000
_cell.angle_alpha   90.00
_cell.angle_beta   90.00
_cell.angle_gamma   90.00
#
_symmetry.space_group_name_H-M   'P 1'
#
loop_
_entity.id
_entity.type
_entity.pdbx_description
1 polymer ?
#
loop_
_entity_poly.entity_id
_entity_poly.type
_entity_poly.pdbx_seq_one_letter_code
_entity_poly.pdbx_strand_id
1 'polypeptide(L)'
;MINNIFCPNCGSDLDINSTICKCGESISRTEVSLINSKVTAISNKKIVDESFRNNVNDYFEYFVKNKKLSFIYFDSNSAKVDFNAKIDYLKNSLVPSINDWNENIINLKKNVARDKIEVYGRIVSITEFILKEFFGPFTIKENGLQEIAAYRDFGIDKISETYFDSNLNLSELKDIDLGALGGNVLNAIGNTFQSDSFKEILNKGEYSKSDIKQMRNEVGVAVAVELVSGITNMIGQNMQAIQMIREADSELNEKLKETSNVINLMAIEENESIKQKRLFDKSELILDICFEKKLKPIVNELNNVPTYIQYKNNRKKFDLEQEKIKIDNQLLMKEIPISFWVCLLNTKNGNYNIYRKKRIKSIDKQNQYAEINNLLNEKNHKSLIDSEIYKELKTKGFEEFEKENRRILKTIPAIINNKDYVIGFTQVIRTIKSNLIS
;
A
#
# COMPACT_ATOMS: atom_id res chain seq x y z
N MET A 1 -1.87 17.34 24.65
CA MET A 1 -1.82 15.90 25.00
C MET A 1 -3.13 15.28 24.57
N ILE A 2 -3.09 14.18 23.81
CA ILE A 2 -4.29 13.46 23.42
C ILE A 2 -4.74 12.65 24.64
N ASN A 3 -5.76 13.11 25.36
CA ASN A 3 -6.32 12.41 26.54
C ASN A 3 -7.20 11.21 26.14
N ASN A 4 -7.11 10.76 24.90
CA ASN A 4 -7.96 9.73 24.34
C ASN A 4 -7.13 8.49 23.99
N ILE A 5 -7.54 7.36 24.54
CA ILE A 5 -7.17 6.02 24.09
C ILE A 5 -8.26 5.49 23.15
N PHE A 6 -8.26 4.20 22.85
CA PHE A 6 -9.33 3.54 22.10
C PHE A 6 -9.89 2.35 22.87
N CYS A 7 -11.14 2.02 22.60
CA CYS A 7 -11.79 0.84 23.16
C CYS A 7 -11.25 -0.44 22.50
N PRO A 8 -10.78 -1.44 23.26
CA PRO A 8 -10.26 -2.69 22.72
C PRO A 8 -11.36 -3.62 22.16
N ASN A 9 -12.64 -3.25 22.26
CA ASN A 9 -13.77 -4.02 21.74
C ASN A 9 -14.41 -3.42 20.46
N CYS A 10 -14.24 -2.13 20.20
CA CYS A 10 -14.84 -1.50 19.01
C CYS A 10 -13.93 -0.49 18.32
N GLY A 11 -12.72 -0.25 18.84
CA GLY A 11 -11.75 0.68 18.28
C GLY A 11 -12.09 2.17 18.44
N SER A 12 -13.27 2.51 18.97
CA SER A 12 -13.69 3.91 19.12
C SER A 12 -12.85 4.64 20.16
N ASP A 13 -12.62 5.94 19.92
CA ASP A 13 -11.92 6.78 20.88
C ASP A 13 -12.64 6.80 22.24
N LEU A 14 -11.84 6.77 23.29
CA LEU A 14 -12.27 6.69 24.68
C LEU A 14 -11.39 7.61 25.53
N ASP A 15 -12.01 8.46 26.34
CA ASP A 15 -11.30 9.28 27.32
C ASP A 15 -10.55 8.37 28.31
N ILE A 16 -9.28 8.69 28.59
CA ILE A 16 -8.43 7.93 29.53
C ILE A 16 -9.02 7.81 30.94
N ASN A 17 -9.89 8.74 31.32
CA ASN A 17 -10.58 8.73 32.60
C ASN A 17 -11.84 7.86 32.61
N SER A 18 -12.38 7.53 31.43
CA SER A 18 -13.55 6.67 31.28
C SER A 18 -13.17 5.19 31.31
N THR A 19 -13.94 4.41 32.04
CA THR A 19 -13.84 2.94 32.07
C THR A 19 -14.96 2.25 31.30
N ILE A 20 -15.88 3.01 30.70
CA ILE A 20 -17.01 2.47 29.93
C ILE A 20 -17.00 3.10 28.55
N CYS A 21 -17.01 2.25 27.52
CA CYS A 21 -17.09 2.68 26.14
C CYS A 21 -18.55 2.90 25.71
N LYS A 22 -18.75 3.73 24.67
CA LYS A 22 -20.05 3.91 24.00
C LYS A 22 -20.65 2.61 23.46
N CYS A 23 -19.83 1.58 23.21
CA CYS A 23 -20.30 0.26 22.83
C CYS A 23 -20.81 -0.60 24.00
N GLY A 24 -20.78 -0.08 25.23
CA GLY A 24 -21.19 -0.78 26.45
C GLY A 24 -20.08 -1.57 27.14
N GLU A 25 -18.91 -1.73 26.52
CA GLU A 25 -17.80 -2.50 27.09
C GLU A 25 -17.15 -1.77 28.28
N SER A 26 -16.99 -2.47 29.40
CA SER A 26 -16.19 -2.02 30.54
C SER A 26 -14.71 -2.38 30.35
N ILE A 27 -13.82 -1.42 30.59
CA ILE A 27 -12.37 -1.59 30.42
C ILE A 27 -11.70 -1.31 31.77
N SER A 28 -10.79 -2.20 32.16
CA SER A 28 -10.06 -2.07 33.41
C SER A 28 -9.04 -0.93 33.38
N ARG A 29 -8.72 -0.35 34.54
CA ARG A 29 -7.68 0.71 34.64
C ARG A 29 -6.30 0.24 34.18
N THR A 30 -6.00 -1.05 34.36
CA THR A 30 -4.76 -1.68 33.89
C THR A 30 -4.72 -1.74 32.37
N GLU A 31 -5.81 -2.13 31.70
CA GLU A 31 -5.92 -2.09 30.23
C GLU A 31 -5.80 -0.65 29.69
N VAL A 32 -6.46 0.32 30.32
CA VAL A 32 -6.34 1.73 29.95
C VAL A 32 -4.88 2.19 29.99
N SER A 33 -4.15 1.87 31.06
CA SER A 33 -2.74 2.23 31.20
C SER A 33 -1.86 1.57 30.13
N LEU A 34 -2.13 0.29 29.79
CA LEU A 34 -1.40 -0.44 28.76
C LEU A 34 -1.63 0.15 27.37
N ILE A 35 -2.88 0.47 27.03
CA ILE A 35 -3.21 1.07 25.73
C ILE A 35 -2.59 2.47 25.64
N ASN A 36 -2.69 3.26 26.71
CA ASN A 36 -2.12 4.59 26.74
C ASN A 36 -0.59 4.59 26.55
N SER A 37 0.14 3.65 27.16
CA SER A 37 1.59 3.57 26.98
C SER A 37 1.97 3.26 25.53
N LYS A 38 1.24 2.36 24.85
CA LYS A 38 1.45 2.05 23.43
C LYS A 38 1.11 3.24 22.52
N VAL A 39 0.00 3.94 22.76
CA VAL A 39 -0.39 5.15 21.99
C VAL A 39 0.62 6.28 22.19
N THR A 40 1.10 6.46 23.41
CA THR A 40 2.13 7.47 23.73
C THR A 40 3.46 7.13 23.06
N ALA A 41 3.84 5.86 23.00
CA ALA A 41 5.04 5.42 22.30
C ALA A 41 5.00 5.74 20.81
N ILE A 42 3.84 5.57 20.14
CA ILE A 42 3.66 5.96 18.72
C ILE A 42 3.83 7.48 18.56
N SER A 43 3.22 8.25 19.47
CA SER A 43 3.27 9.72 19.41
C SER A 43 4.69 10.27 19.59
N ASN A 44 5.47 9.65 20.48
CA ASN A 44 6.82 10.08 20.85
C ASN A 44 7.92 9.51 19.93
N LYS A 45 7.59 8.56 19.04
CA LYS A 45 8.57 7.97 18.12
C LYS A 45 9.08 9.04 17.15
N LYS A 46 10.41 9.23 17.11
CA LYS A 46 11.06 10.05 16.07
C LYS A 46 10.95 9.31 14.74
N ILE A 47 10.18 9.88 13.80
CA ILE A 47 9.89 9.27 12.49
C ILE A 47 10.90 9.70 11.44
N VAL A 48 11.40 10.93 11.54
CA VAL A 48 12.34 11.53 10.59
C VAL A 48 13.47 12.19 11.36
N ASP A 49 14.67 12.18 10.78
CA ASP A 49 15.75 13.00 11.31
C ASP A 49 15.59 14.46 10.89
N GLU A 50 15.22 15.32 11.84
CA GLU A 50 15.03 16.76 11.62
C GLU A 50 16.33 17.49 11.23
N SER A 51 17.49 16.84 11.38
CA SER A 51 18.79 17.38 10.98
C SER A 51 18.83 17.75 9.49
N PHE A 52 18.20 16.98 8.60
CA PHE A 52 18.17 17.25 7.16
C PHE A 52 17.48 18.59 6.86
N ARG A 53 16.29 18.80 7.42
CA ARG A 53 15.53 20.04 7.26
C ARG A 53 16.26 21.23 7.88
N ASN A 54 16.81 21.05 9.07
CA ASN A 54 17.54 22.12 9.77
C ASN A 54 18.78 22.55 8.98
N ASN A 55 19.56 21.59 8.46
CA ASN A 55 20.73 21.88 7.63
C ASN A 55 20.35 22.67 6.37
N VAL A 56 19.28 22.30 5.67
CA VAL A 56 18.80 23.04 4.50
C VAL A 56 18.40 24.47 4.85
N ASN A 57 17.67 24.67 5.95
CA ASN A 57 17.28 26.00 6.41
C ASN A 57 18.49 26.85 6.79
N ASP A 58 19.45 26.28 7.53
CA ASP A 58 20.66 26.96 7.96
C ASP A 58 21.53 27.36 6.75
N TYR A 59 21.71 26.45 5.78
CA TYR A 59 22.46 26.74 4.57
C TYR A 59 21.76 27.77 3.69
N PHE A 60 20.44 27.74 3.60
CA PHE A 60 19.64 28.72 2.85
C PHE A 60 19.70 30.10 3.50
N GLU A 61 19.55 30.19 4.83
CA GLU A 61 19.69 31.44 5.57
C GLU A 61 21.10 32.03 5.43
N TYR A 62 22.14 31.19 5.58
CA TYR A 62 23.52 31.63 5.41
C TYR A 62 23.75 32.18 4.00
N PHE A 63 23.22 31.50 2.98
CA PHE A 63 23.32 31.94 1.60
C PHE A 63 22.68 33.33 1.41
N VAL A 64 21.44 33.51 1.86
CA VAL A 64 20.70 34.78 1.71
C VAL A 64 21.41 35.94 2.42
N LYS A 65 22.03 35.67 3.59
CA LYS A 65 22.71 36.67 4.40
C LYS A 65 24.11 37.01 3.86
N ASN A 66 24.88 36.01 3.41
CA ASN A 66 26.34 36.15 3.21
C ASN A 66 26.81 36.04 1.76
N LYS A 67 25.97 35.62 0.80
CA LYS A 67 26.37 35.41 -0.60
C LYS A 67 25.76 36.45 -1.54
N LYS A 68 25.69 37.71 -1.11
CA LYS A 68 25.26 38.85 -1.95
C LYS A 68 26.47 39.43 -2.68
N LEU A 69 26.31 39.77 -3.96
CA LEU A 69 27.33 40.54 -4.66
C LEU A 69 27.45 41.95 -4.08
N SER A 70 28.65 42.51 -4.16
CA SER A 70 28.92 43.91 -3.85
C SER A 70 28.12 44.84 -4.77
N PHE A 71 27.65 45.96 -4.22
CA PHE A 71 27.02 47.02 -4.99
C PHE A 71 28.00 47.77 -5.91
N ILE A 72 29.30 47.69 -5.62
CA ILE A 72 30.36 48.42 -6.32
C ILE A 72 31.46 47.43 -6.72
N TYR A 73 31.68 47.29 -8.02
CA TYR A 73 32.81 46.56 -8.60
C TYR A 73 33.60 47.51 -9.52
N PHE A 74 34.92 47.54 -9.34
CA PHE A 74 35.84 48.30 -10.19
C PHE A 74 36.50 47.41 -11.27
N ASP A 75 36.55 46.09 -11.04
CA ASP A 75 37.03 45.07 -11.98
C ASP A 75 36.03 43.91 -12.07
N SER A 76 35.79 43.47 -13.29
CA SER A 76 34.99 42.31 -13.67
C SER A 76 35.52 41.00 -13.07
N ASN A 77 36.84 40.87 -12.85
CA ASN A 77 37.38 39.68 -12.19
C ASN A 77 36.89 39.56 -10.74
N SER A 78 36.83 40.66 -9.99
CA SER A 78 36.32 40.65 -8.61
C SER A 78 34.83 40.26 -8.57
N ALA A 79 34.03 40.80 -9.50
CA ALA A 79 32.63 40.41 -9.63
C ALA A 79 32.46 38.92 -9.98
N LYS A 80 33.34 38.40 -10.86
CA LYS A 80 33.37 36.99 -11.23
C LYS A 80 33.75 36.09 -10.06
N VAL A 81 34.74 36.47 -9.25
CA VAL A 81 35.17 35.70 -8.08
C VAL A 81 34.04 35.59 -7.06
N ASP A 82 33.37 36.70 -6.74
CA ASP A 82 32.23 36.69 -5.81
C ASP A 82 31.06 35.85 -6.34
N PHE A 83 30.75 36.00 -7.64
CA PHE A 83 29.69 35.23 -8.29
C PHE A 83 30.02 33.72 -8.30
N ASN A 84 31.26 33.34 -8.61
CA ASN A 84 31.70 31.96 -8.53
C ASN A 84 31.63 31.42 -7.09
N ALA A 85 32.04 32.20 -6.09
CA ALA A 85 31.95 31.80 -4.69
C ALA A 85 30.51 31.65 -4.18
N LYS A 86 29.54 32.33 -4.81
CA LYS A 86 28.10 32.15 -4.62
C LYS A 86 27.64 30.84 -5.28
N ILE A 87 28.03 30.59 -6.52
CA ILE A 87 27.71 29.37 -7.27
C ILE A 87 28.28 28.13 -6.59
N ASP A 88 29.54 28.16 -6.18
CA ASP A 88 30.23 27.02 -5.56
C ASP A 88 29.54 26.63 -4.25
N TYR A 89 29.06 27.61 -3.48
CA TYR A 89 28.29 27.33 -2.27
C TYR A 89 26.95 26.63 -2.58
N LEU A 90 26.25 27.05 -3.64
CA LEU A 90 25.02 26.38 -4.06
C LEU A 90 25.27 24.92 -4.44
N LYS A 91 26.28 24.68 -5.28
CA LYS A 91 26.64 23.34 -5.77
C LYS A 91 27.14 22.40 -4.68
N ASN A 92 27.95 22.92 -3.77
CA ASN A 92 28.67 22.08 -2.81
C ASN A 92 27.98 21.98 -1.44
N SER A 93 27.03 22.86 -1.13
CA SER A 93 26.39 22.88 0.19
C SER A 93 24.85 22.80 0.11
N LEU A 94 24.20 23.76 -0.56
CA LEU A 94 22.74 23.85 -0.52
C LEU A 94 22.07 22.73 -1.34
N VAL A 95 22.48 22.53 -2.59
CA VAL A 95 21.90 21.51 -3.49
C VAL A 95 22.04 20.09 -2.93
N PRO A 96 23.23 19.66 -2.45
CA PRO A 96 23.38 18.35 -1.82
C PRO A 96 22.45 18.16 -0.63
N SER A 97 22.34 19.16 0.25
CA SER A 97 21.48 19.07 1.44
C SER A 97 20.00 18.96 1.08
N ILE A 98 19.54 19.65 0.03
CA ILE A 98 18.18 19.53 -0.49
C ILE A 98 17.93 18.12 -1.04
N ASN A 99 18.90 17.57 -1.78
CA ASN A 99 18.79 16.22 -2.34
C ASN A 99 18.72 15.17 -1.23
N ASP A 100 19.57 15.26 -0.21
CA ASP A 100 19.58 14.36 0.93
C ASP A 100 18.24 14.39 1.69
N TRP A 101 17.69 15.59 1.91
CA TRP A 101 16.37 15.72 2.54
C TRP A 101 15.26 15.14 1.66
N ASN A 102 15.31 15.33 0.35
CA ASN A 102 14.34 14.76 -0.58
C ASN A 102 14.38 13.23 -0.60
N GLU A 103 15.57 12.62 -0.61
CA GLU A 103 15.72 11.16 -0.52
C GLU A 103 15.10 10.62 0.78
N ASN A 104 15.30 11.33 1.89
CA ASN A 104 14.69 10.99 3.17
C ASN A 104 13.15 11.07 3.12
N ILE A 105 12.58 12.11 2.51
CA ILE A 105 11.12 12.23 2.30
C ILE A 105 10.60 11.09 1.41
N ILE A 106 11.32 10.73 0.33
CA ILE A 106 10.94 9.61 -0.55
C ILE A 106 10.93 8.29 0.24
N ASN A 107 11.94 8.04 1.08
CA ASN A 107 12.00 6.86 1.92
C ASN A 107 10.88 6.83 2.95
N LEU A 108 10.55 7.97 3.56
CA LEU A 108 9.40 8.10 4.46
C LEU A 108 8.09 7.76 3.74
N LYS A 109 7.86 8.32 2.55
CA LYS A 109 6.67 8.03 1.73
C LYS A 109 6.55 6.54 1.38
N LYS A 110 7.67 5.88 1.06
CA LYS A 110 7.71 4.43 0.86
C LYS A 110 7.32 3.67 2.13
N ASN A 111 7.86 4.05 3.28
CA ASN A 111 7.50 3.42 4.56
C ASN A 111 6.01 3.57 4.87
N VAL A 112 5.45 4.77 4.69
CA VAL A 112 4.01 5.02 4.85
C VAL A 112 3.18 4.14 3.90
N ALA A 113 3.62 3.98 2.65
CA ALA A 113 2.95 3.11 1.70
C ALA A 113 3.02 1.62 2.10
N ARG A 114 4.12 1.16 2.72
CA ARG A 114 4.21 -0.20 3.28
C ARG A 114 3.20 -0.40 4.40
N ASP A 115 3.15 0.53 5.37
CA ASP A 115 2.22 0.43 6.50
C ASP A 115 0.75 0.47 6.03
N LYS A 116 0.44 1.29 5.01
CA LYS A 116 -0.86 1.30 4.33
C LYS A 116 -1.24 -0.10 3.85
N ILE A 117 -0.36 -0.72 3.05
CA ILE A 117 -0.59 -2.05 2.50
C ILE A 117 -0.74 -3.09 3.62
N GLU A 118 0.06 -3.03 4.68
CA GLU A 118 -0.03 -3.95 5.81
C GLU A 118 -1.37 -3.81 6.56
N VAL A 119 -1.80 -2.59 6.88
CA VAL A 119 -3.08 -2.32 7.57
C VAL A 119 -4.27 -2.78 6.72
N TYR A 120 -4.29 -2.43 5.43
CA TYR A 120 -5.37 -2.87 4.53
C TYR A 120 -5.32 -4.38 4.29
N GLY A 121 -4.13 -4.98 4.20
CA GLY A 121 -3.95 -6.42 4.07
C GLY A 121 -4.56 -7.17 5.26
N ARG A 122 -4.32 -6.69 6.49
CA ARG A 122 -4.95 -7.21 7.71
C ARG A 122 -6.49 -7.11 7.67
N ILE A 123 -7.04 -5.98 7.20
CA ILE A 123 -8.50 -5.82 7.03
C ILE A 123 -9.03 -6.88 6.06
N VAL A 124 -8.37 -7.09 4.92
CA VAL A 124 -8.76 -8.14 3.96
C VAL A 124 -8.70 -9.52 4.61
N SER A 125 -7.61 -9.88 5.30
CA SER A 125 -7.50 -11.19 5.97
C SER A 125 -8.63 -11.45 6.96
N ILE A 126 -8.92 -10.47 7.82
CA ILE A 126 -9.96 -10.61 8.85
C ILE A 126 -11.33 -10.75 8.20
N THR A 127 -11.65 -9.89 7.23
CA THR A 127 -12.94 -9.93 6.53
C THR A 127 -13.11 -11.21 5.71
N GLU A 128 -12.05 -11.72 5.06
CA GLU A 128 -12.08 -13.00 4.37
C GLU A 128 -12.31 -14.17 5.32
N PHE A 129 -11.64 -14.20 6.48
CA PHE A 129 -11.92 -15.21 7.49
C PHE A 129 -13.40 -15.17 7.90
N ILE A 130 -13.93 -13.99 8.21
CA ILE A 130 -15.34 -13.90 8.65
C ILE A 130 -16.27 -14.39 7.54
N LEU A 131 -16.10 -13.91 6.31
CA LEU A 131 -16.99 -14.25 5.19
C LEU A 131 -16.84 -15.72 4.76
N LYS A 132 -15.62 -16.16 4.49
CA LYS A 132 -15.34 -17.47 3.88
C LYS A 132 -15.25 -18.58 4.92
N GLU A 133 -14.49 -18.36 6.00
CA GLU A 133 -14.24 -19.41 6.99
C GLU A 133 -15.37 -19.52 8.00
N PHE A 134 -15.82 -18.39 8.57
CA PHE A 134 -16.81 -18.40 9.65
C PHE A 134 -18.24 -18.59 9.12
N PHE A 135 -18.67 -17.77 8.15
CA PHE A 135 -20.06 -17.81 7.63
C PHE A 135 -20.25 -18.66 6.36
N GLY A 136 -19.20 -18.80 5.55
CA GLY A 136 -19.23 -19.52 4.30
C GLY A 136 -19.49 -18.64 3.07
N PRO A 137 -18.96 -19.02 1.90
CA PRO A 137 -18.93 -18.17 0.71
C PRO A 137 -20.33 -17.86 0.14
N PHE A 138 -21.35 -18.66 0.45
CA PHE A 138 -22.71 -18.52 -0.10
C PHE A 138 -23.70 -17.76 0.79
N THR A 139 -23.32 -17.42 2.02
CA THR A 139 -24.21 -16.75 3.00
C THR A 139 -24.11 -15.23 2.98
N ILE A 140 -23.24 -14.65 2.15
CA ILE A 140 -22.94 -13.21 2.07
C ILE A 140 -24.19 -12.34 1.82
N LYS A 141 -25.27 -12.93 1.29
CA LYS A 141 -26.54 -12.24 1.04
C LYS A 141 -27.33 -11.89 2.32
N GLU A 142 -26.98 -12.44 3.49
CA GLU A 142 -27.61 -12.09 4.78
C GLU A 142 -27.28 -10.63 5.19
N ASN A 143 -28.29 -9.92 5.73
CA ASN A 143 -28.13 -8.56 6.26
C ASN A 143 -27.06 -8.56 7.38
N GLY A 144 -26.03 -7.73 7.25
CA GLY A 144 -24.88 -7.64 8.17
C GLY A 144 -23.56 -8.17 7.60
N LEU A 145 -23.59 -9.17 6.69
CA LEU A 145 -22.37 -9.68 6.03
C LEU A 145 -21.99 -8.87 4.79
N GLN A 146 -22.96 -8.15 4.19
CA GLN A 146 -22.71 -7.25 3.07
C GLN A 146 -21.75 -6.11 3.45
N GLU A 147 -21.85 -5.59 4.68
CA GLU A 147 -20.94 -4.54 5.15
C GLU A 147 -19.50 -5.07 5.30
N ILE A 148 -19.34 -6.31 5.78
CA ILE A 148 -18.03 -6.98 5.87
C ILE A 148 -17.43 -7.18 4.46
N ALA A 149 -18.26 -7.58 3.50
CA ALA A 149 -17.83 -7.69 2.10
C ALA A 149 -17.42 -6.33 1.52
N ALA A 150 -18.17 -5.26 1.80
CA ALA A 150 -17.80 -3.91 1.38
C ALA A 150 -16.48 -3.44 1.99
N TYR A 151 -16.16 -3.81 3.24
CA TYR A 151 -14.86 -3.50 3.84
C TYR A 151 -13.72 -4.32 3.26
N ARG A 152 -13.95 -5.59 2.93
CA ARG A 152 -13.00 -6.40 2.18
C ARG A 152 -12.65 -5.71 0.86
N ASP A 153 -13.68 -5.35 0.09
CA ASP A 153 -13.53 -4.74 -1.23
C ASP A 153 -12.87 -3.34 -1.14
N PHE A 154 -13.19 -2.56 -0.11
CA PHE A 154 -12.48 -1.32 0.19
C PHE A 154 -10.98 -1.53 0.48
N GLY A 155 -10.63 -2.51 1.32
CA GLY A 155 -9.23 -2.82 1.62
C GLY A 155 -8.49 -3.28 0.37
N ILE A 156 -9.17 -4.04 -0.48
CA ILE A 156 -8.71 -4.44 -1.80
C ILE A 156 -8.35 -3.19 -2.63
N ASP A 157 -9.32 -2.30 -2.87
CA ASP A 157 -9.11 -1.10 -3.68
C ASP A 157 -7.93 -0.26 -3.19
N LYS A 158 -7.80 -0.07 -1.87
CA LYS A 158 -6.72 0.73 -1.29
C LYS A 158 -5.34 0.10 -1.37
N ILE A 159 -5.24 -1.23 -1.33
CA ILE A 159 -3.97 -1.92 -1.61
C ILE A 159 -3.57 -1.66 -3.07
N SER A 160 -4.53 -1.67 -4.00
CA SER A 160 -4.27 -1.45 -5.43
C SER A 160 -3.71 -0.06 -5.69
N GLU A 161 -4.44 0.97 -5.21
CA GLU A 161 -4.04 2.37 -5.34
C GLU A 161 -2.64 2.57 -4.75
N THR A 162 -2.43 2.10 -3.53
CA THR A 162 -1.16 2.29 -2.83
C THR A 162 -0.01 1.60 -3.57
N TYR A 163 -0.21 0.37 -4.04
CA TYR A 163 0.83 -0.38 -4.76
C TYR A 163 1.23 0.31 -6.08
N PHE A 164 0.25 0.81 -6.84
CA PHE A 164 0.50 1.52 -8.10
C PHE A 164 1.30 2.81 -7.88
N ASP A 165 0.92 3.59 -6.86
CA ASP A 165 1.51 4.91 -6.61
C ASP A 165 2.93 4.86 -6.02
N SER A 166 3.23 3.80 -5.26
CA SER A 166 4.44 3.74 -4.42
C SER A 166 5.59 2.91 -5.00
N ASN A 167 5.35 2.16 -6.09
CA ASN A 167 6.32 1.26 -6.73
C ASN A 167 7.04 0.35 -5.70
N LEU A 168 6.27 -0.15 -4.73
CA LEU A 168 6.78 -1.01 -3.67
C LEU A 168 7.05 -2.42 -4.20
N ASN A 169 8.09 -3.05 -3.65
CA ASN A 169 8.33 -4.47 -3.85
C ASN A 169 7.66 -5.25 -2.71
N LEU A 170 6.82 -6.23 -3.05
CA LEU A 170 6.10 -7.04 -2.05
C LEU A 170 7.02 -7.84 -1.15
N SER A 171 8.23 -8.17 -1.60
CA SER A 171 9.21 -8.86 -0.76
C SER A 171 9.77 -7.99 0.37
N GLU A 172 9.49 -6.68 0.37
CA GLU A 172 9.95 -5.73 1.38
C GLU A 172 8.91 -5.47 2.48
N LEU A 173 7.72 -6.05 2.36
CA LEU A 173 6.67 -5.93 3.37
C LEU A 173 6.92 -6.92 4.51
N LYS A 174 6.50 -6.57 5.73
CA LYS A 174 6.65 -7.47 6.86
C LYS A 174 5.61 -8.57 6.80
N ASP A 175 6.07 -9.79 7.02
CA ASP A 175 5.19 -10.89 7.38
C ASP A 175 4.65 -10.66 8.79
N ILE A 176 3.38 -10.28 8.86
CA ILE A 176 2.61 -10.36 10.09
C ILE A 176 1.66 -11.55 9.95
N ASP A 177 1.96 -12.61 10.71
CA ASP A 177 1.02 -13.71 10.90
C ASP A 177 -0.05 -13.26 11.90
N LEU A 178 -1.31 -13.28 11.49
CA LEU A 178 -2.46 -13.03 12.37
C LEU A 178 -2.70 -14.20 13.35
N GLY A 179 -1.77 -15.14 13.46
CA GLY A 179 -1.75 -16.23 14.42
C GLY A 179 -2.87 -17.23 14.14
N ALA A 180 -3.92 -17.19 14.95
CA ALA A 180 -5.00 -18.17 14.93
C ALA A 180 -5.73 -18.23 13.57
N LEU A 181 -5.79 -17.12 12.84
CA LEU A 181 -6.39 -17.10 11.51
C LEU A 181 -5.61 -17.93 10.48
N GLY A 182 -4.32 -18.18 10.74
CA GLY A 182 -3.37 -18.79 9.80
C GLY A 182 -3.12 -17.94 8.56
N GLY A 183 -3.42 -16.64 8.63
CA GLY A 183 -3.30 -15.70 7.52
C GLY A 183 -2.14 -14.74 7.74
N ASN A 184 -1.08 -14.89 6.95
CA ASN A 184 -0.02 -13.90 6.86
C ASN A 184 -0.49 -12.72 6.00
N VAL A 185 -0.13 -11.50 6.40
CA VAL A 185 -0.42 -10.27 5.65
C VAL A 185 0.10 -10.35 4.22
N LEU A 186 1.32 -10.89 3.99
CA LEU A 186 1.84 -11.12 2.64
C LEU A 186 0.97 -12.08 1.82
N ASN A 187 0.48 -13.16 2.42
CA ASN A 187 -0.40 -14.10 1.72
C ASN A 187 -1.72 -13.43 1.36
N ALA A 188 -2.27 -12.62 2.27
CA ALA A 188 -3.48 -11.87 2.02
C ALA A 188 -3.31 -10.87 0.88
N ILE A 189 -2.19 -10.14 0.85
CA ILE A 189 -1.82 -9.19 -0.20
C ILE A 189 -1.58 -9.92 -1.54
N GLY A 190 -0.90 -11.07 -1.52
CA GLY A 190 -0.71 -11.92 -2.70
C GLY A 190 -2.05 -12.41 -3.28
N ASN A 191 -2.93 -12.93 -2.42
CA ASN A 191 -4.28 -13.38 -2.81
C ASN A 191 -5.15 -12.25 -3.35
N THR A 192 -5.01 -11.09 -2.75
CA THR A 192 -5.62 -9.80 -3.11
C THR A 192 -5.21 -9.42 -4.53
N PHE A 193 -3.91 -9.30 -4.85
CA PHE A 193 -3.46 -9.05 -6.24
C PHE A 193 -3.86 -10.14 -7.24
N GLN A 194 -4.11 -11.36 -6.75
CA GLN A 194 -4.56 -12.47 -7.58
C GLN A 194 -6.08 -12.53 -7.77
N SER A 195 -6.89 -11.69 -7.11
CA SER A 195 -8.35 -11.63 -7.30
C SER A 195 -8.77 -10.87 -8.57
N ASP A 196 -9.85 -11.34 -9.20
CA ASP A 196 -10.36 -10.79 -10.46
C ASP A 196 -10.79 -9.32 -10.31
N SER A 197 -11.29 -8.96 -9.12
CA SER A 197 -11.63 -7.58 -8.75
C SER A 197 -10.46 -6.61 -8.94
N PHE A 198 -9.23 -7.01 -8.61
CA PHE A 198 -8.05 -6.16 -8.85
C PHE A 198 -7.65 -6.08 -10.30
N LYS A 199 -7.73 -7.19 -11.04
CA LYS A 199 -7.37 -7.18 -12.47
C LYS A 199 -8.26 -6.21 -13.25
N GLU A 200 -9.52 -6.05 -12.85
CA GLU A 200 -10.42 -5.04 -13.43
C GLU A 200 -10.06 -3.60 -13.01
N ILE A 201 -9.64 -3.37 -11.75
CA ILE A 201 -9.18 -2.05 -11.27
C ILE A 201 -7.86 -1.64 -11.92
N LEU A 202 -6.93 -2.59 -12.12
CA LEU A 202 -5.67 -2.41 -12.85
C LEU A 202 -5.87 -2.03 -14.32
N ASN A 203 -7.04 -2.34 -14.90
CA ASN A 203 -7.38 -2.03 -16.29
C ASN A 203 -7.96 -0.61 -16.48
N LYS A 204 -8.12 0.19 -15.41
CA LYS A 204 -8.38 1.63 -15.56
C LYS A 204 -7.07 2.34 -15.89
N GLY A 205 -6.96 2.74 -17.16
CA GLY A 205 -5.77 3.31 -17.77
C GLY A 205 -5.36 4.66 -17.19
N GLU A 206 -4.27 4.61 -16.43
CA GLU A 206 -3.14 5.55 -16.39
C GLU A 206 -3.35 6.98 -15.86
N TYR A 207 -2.70 7.26 -14.73
CA TYR A 207 -1.97 8.52 -14.55
C TYR A 207 -0.56 8.35 -15.09
N SER A 208 -0.07 9.30 -15.89
CA SER A 208 1.22 9.12 -16.54
C SER A 208 2.37 9.30 -15.53
N LYS A 209 3.31 8.35 -15.53
CA LYS A 209 4.60 8.51 -14.84
C LYS A 209 5.37 9.72 -15.38
N SER A 210 5.06 10.24 -16.58
CA SER A 210 5.63 11.50 -17.07
C SER A 210 5.12 12.73 -16.33
N ASP A 211 3.87 12.77 -15.84
CA ASP A 211 3.35 13.93 -15.08
C ASP A 211 4.02 14.03 -13.69
N ILE A 212 4.20 12.90 -13.00
CA ILE A 212 4.89 12.85 -11.69
C ILE A 212 6.42 12.99 -11.84
N LYS A 213 6.99 12.51 -12.95
CA LYS A 213 8.42 12.61 -13.24
C LYS A 213 8.82 13.97 -13.82
N GLN A 214 7.93 14.69 -14.50
CA GLN A 214 8.13 16.07 -14.92
C GLN A 214 8.07 17.01 -13.71
N MET A 215 7.11 16.82 -12.80
CA MET A 215 7.03 17.56 -11.53
C MET A 215 8.22 17.30 -10.58
N ARG A 216 8.81 16.09 -10.62
CA ARG A 216 10.02 15.72 -9.85
C ARG A 216 11.34 16.07 -10.54
N ASN A 217 11.39 16.08 -11.87
CA ASN A 217 12.56 16.51 -12.64
C ASN A 217 12.68 18.06 -12.68
N GLU A 218 11.59 18.78 -12.44
CA GLU A 218 11.51 20.25 -12.30
C GLU A 218 11.75 20.73 -10.85
N VAL A 219 12.22 19.86 -9.95
CA VAL A 219 12.68 20.24 -8.61
C VAL A 219 13.98 21.05 -8.73
N GLY A 220 13.83 22.33 -9.07
CA GLY A 220 14.62 23.51 -8.71
C GLY A 220 16.10 23.63 -9.12
N VAL A 221 16.80 22.56 -9.50
CA VAL A 221 18.28 22.57 -9.55
C VAL A 221 18.84 22.51 -10.98
N ALA A 222 18.18 21.83 -11.91
CA ALA A 222 18.70 21.65 -13.28
C ALA A 222 18.85 22.99 -14.04
N VAL A 223 17.89 23.90 -13.87
CA VAL A 223 17.91 25.25 -14.50
C VAL A 223 19.02 26.13 -13.91
N ALA A 224 19.31 26.01 -12.60
CA ALA A 224 20.41 26.71 -11.97
C ALA A 224 21.78 26.19 -12.48
N VAL A 225 21.92 24.88 -12.71
CA VAL A 225 23.16 24.28 -13.25
C VAL A 225 23.37 24.65 -14.72
N GLU A 226 22.31 24.67 -15.54
CA GLU A 226 22.37 25.09 -16.95
C GLU A 226 22.74 26.57 -17.09
N LEU A 227 22.11 27.46 -16.32
CA LEU A 227 22.46 28.89 -16.26
C LEU A 227 23.92 29.10 -15.82
N VAL A 228 24.35 28.37 -14.79
CA VAL A 228 25.73 28.40 -14.28
C VAL A 228 26.76 27.99 -15.33
N SER A 229 26.44 27.05 -16.22
CA SER A 229 27.35 26.60 -17.28
C SER A 229 27.50 27.63 -18.41
N GLY A 230 26.43 28.37 -18.73
CA GLY A 230 26.41 29.35 -19.82
C GLY A 230 27.23 30.61 -19.51
N ILE A 231 27.23 31.05 -18.25
CA ILE A 231 27.84 32.33 -17.84
C ILE A 231 29.36 32.24 -17.69
N THR A 232 29.92 31.05 -17.38
CA THR A 232 31.37 30.84 -17.33
C THR A 232 32.10 31.17 -18.65
N ASN A 233 31.36 31.20 -19.77
CA ASN A 233 31.90 31.35 -21.13
C ASN A 233 31.80 32.78 -21.71
N MET A 234 31.21 33.75 -21.01
CA MET A 234 30.98 35.10 -21.56
C MET A 234 31.79 36.16 -20.80
N ILE A 235 32.94 36.61 -21.33
CA ILE A 235 33.59 37.84 -20.87
C ILE A 235 34.21 38.61 -22.05
N GLY A 236 33.69 39.80 -22.32
CA GLY A 236 34.30 40.85 -23.14
C GLY A 236 33.96 42.25 -22.56
N GLN A 237 34.97 43.11 -22.42
CA GLN A 237 34.97 44.47 -21.82
C GLN A 237 34.47 44.60 -20.36
N ASN A 238 35.25 45.32 -19.52
CA ASN A 238 35.13 45.33 -18.06
C ASN A 238 33.72 45.74 -17.53
N MET A 239 33.11 46.78 -18.11
CA MET A 239 31.79 47.27 -17.67
C MET A 239 30.64 46.37 -18.16
N GLN A 240 30.74 45.84 -19.39
CA GLN A 240 29.76 44.91 -19.96
C GLN A 240 29.78 43.57 -19.21
N ALA A 241 30.96 43.09 -18.82
CA ALA A 241 31.11 41.87 -18.01
C ALA A 241 30.48 42.01 -16.61
N ILE A 242 30.66 43.15 -15.93
CA ILE A 242 30.00 43.40 -14.63
C ILE A 242 28.47 43.43 -14.79
N GLN A 243 27.97 44.02 -15.88
CA GLN A 243 26.53 44.05 -16.15
C GLN A 243 25.96 42.65 -16.42
N MET A 244 26.63 41.83 -17.24
CA MET A 244 26.22 40.43 -17.48
C MET A 244 26.20 39.61 -16.19
N ILE A 245 27.18 39.81 -15.29
CA ILE A 245 27.22 39.14 -13.97
C ILE A 245 26.03 39.57 -13.09
N ARG A 246 25.57 40.83 -13.19
CA ARG A 246 24.40 41.31 -12.45
C ARG A 246 23.09 40.76 -12.99
N GLU A 247 22.94 40.67 -14.31
CA GLU A 247 21.78 40.06 -14.96
C GLU A 247 21.68 38.58 -14.56
N ALA A 248 22.80 37.86 -14.64
CA ALA A 248 22.95 36.49 -14.15
C ALA A 248 22.62 36.33 -12.65
N ASP A 249 23.06 37.26 -11.80
CA ASP A 249 22.72 37.24 -10.38
C ASP A 249 21.23 37.46 -10.13
N SER A 250 20.61 38.36 -10.89
CA SER A 250 19.18 38.62 -10.80
C SER A 250 18.38 37.38 -11.17
N GLU A 251 18.71 36.73 -12.29
CA GLU A 251 18.07 35.49 -12.73
C GLU A 251 18.28 34.35 -11.72
N LEU A 252 19.50 34.22 -11.19
CA LEU A 252 19.79 33.25 -10.13
C LEU A 252 18.95 33.52 -8.87
N ASN A 253 18.82 34.79 -8.45
CA ASN A 253 18.00 35.17 -7.29
C ASN A 253 16.50 34.89 -7.51
N GLU A 254 15.98 35.04 -8.73
CA GLU A 254 14.61 34.64 -9.06
C GLU A 254 14.43 33.13 -8.96
N LYS A 255 15.35 32.34 -9.52
CA LYS A 255 15.34 30.88 -9.39
C LYS A 255 15.43 30.41 -7.94
N LEU A 256 16.15 31.15 -7.10
CA LEU A 256 16.25 30.84 -5.67
C LEU A 256 14.98 31.16 -4.89
N LYS A 257 14.15 32.11 -5.33
CA LYS A 257 12.78 32.27 -4.80
C LYS A 257 11.95 31.03 -5.09
N GLU A 258 12.08 30.45 -6.28
CA GLU A 258 11.43 29.16 -6.61
C GLU A 258 11.97 28.03 -5.71
N THR A 259 13.28 27.98 -5.44
CA THR A 259 13.87 27.02 -4.50
C THR A 259 13.31 27.16 -3.08
N SER A 260 13.07 28.38 -2.60
CA SER A 260 12.41 28.59 -1.29
C SER A 260 11.01 27.98 -1.24
N ASN A 261 10.25 28.05 -2.34
CA ASN A 261 8.94 27.41 -2.43
C ASN A 261 9.06 25.88 -2.40
N VAL A 262 10.06 25.32 -3.06
CA VAL A 262 10.35 23.87 -3.02
C VAL A 262 10.68 23.41 -1.60
N ILE A 263 11.53 24.12 -0.86
CA ILE A 263 11.86 23.81 0.55
C ILE A 263 10.58 23.82 1.42
N ASN A 264 9.70 24.80 1.22
CA ASN A 264 8.43 24.87 1.93
C ASN A 264 7.49 23.69 1.57
N LEU A 265 7.40 23.34 0.29
CA LEU A 265 6.64 22.18 -0.17
C LEU A 265 7.18 20.88 0.43
N MET A 266 8.50 20.70 0.43
CA MET A 266 9.16 19.54 1.06
C MET A 266 8.84 19.44 2.55
N ALA A 267 8.85 20.56 3.28
CA ALA A 267 8.43 20.58 4.68
C ALA A 267 6.95 20.18 4.85
N ILE A 268 6.07 20.63 3.97
CA ILE A 268 4.65 20.24 3.98
C ILE A 268 4.51 18.73 3.72
N GLU A 269 5.19 18.21 2.69
CA GLU A 269 5.17 16.80 2.34
C GLU A 269 5.72 15.90 3.45
N GLU A 270 6.81 16.31 4.10
CA GLU A 270 7.39 15.63 5.26
C GLU A 270 6.39 15.56 6.40
N ASN A 271 5.80 16.70 6.79
CA ASN A 271 4.83 16.76 7.89
C ASN A 271 3.58 15.92 7.60
N GLU A 272 3.06 15.97 6.38
CA GLU A 272 1.91 15.16 5.96
C GLU A 272 2.26 13.67 5.99
N SER A 273 3.45 13.30 5.54
CA SER A 273 3.91 11.90 5.58
C SER A 273 4.10 11.40 7.03
N ILE A 274 4.62 12.25 7.93
CA ILE A 274 4.71 11.95 9.38
C ILE A 274 3.32 11.76 9.99
N LYS A 275 2.36 12.63 9.65
CA LYS A 275 0.97 12.52 10.10
C LYS A 275 0.36 11.21 9.64
N GLN A 276 0.48 10.88 8.36
CA GLN A 276 0.00 9.61 7.82
C GLN A 276 0.67 8.41 8.50
N LYS A 277 1.99 8.44 8.71
CA LYS A 277 2.70 7.37 9.43
C LYS A 277 2.08 7.09 10.80
N ARG A 278 1.83 8.13 11.58
CA ARG A 278 1.22 8.02 12.92
C ARG A 278 -0.22 7.50 12.86
N LEU A 279 -0.99 7.91 11.85
CA LEU A 279 -2.37 7.42 11.64
C LEU A 279 -2.38 5.92 11.33
N PHE A 280 -1.49 5.44 10.48
CA PHE A 280 -1.38 4.01 10.16
C PHE A 280 -0.82 3.19 11.34
N ASP A 281 0.18 3.70 12.07
CA ASP A 281 0.67 3.06 13.31
C ASP A 281 -0.45 2.92 14.36
N LYS A 282 -1.29 3.97 14.54
CA LYS A 282 -2.44 3.91 15.45
C LYS A 282 -3.48 2.90 14.96
N SER A 283 -3.74 2.86 13.66
CA SER A 283 -4.74 1.95 13.06
C SER A 283 -4.32 0.48 13.18
N GLU A 284 -3.04 0.19 12.94
CA GLU A 284 -2.45 -1.13 13.17
C GLU A 284 -2.61 -1.56 14.63
N LEU A 285 -2.26 -0.67 15.57
CA LEU A 285 -2.39 -0.94 16.99
C LEU A 285 -3.85 -1.23 17.42
N ILE A 286 -4.82 -0.51 16.85
CA ILE A 286 -6.25 -0.75 17.08
C ILE A 286 -6.64 -2.15 16.57
N LEU A 287 -6.23 -2.50 15.34
CA LEU A 287 -6.50 -3.82 14.76
C LEU A 287 -5.94 -4.93 15.65
N ASP A 288 -4.68 -4.82 16.06
CA ASP A 288 -4.00 -5.82 16.88
C ASP A 288 -4.74 -6.06 18.19
N ILE A 289 -4.99 -4.99 18.96
CA ILE A 289 -5.62 -5.13 20.27
C ILE A 289 -7.07 -5.64 20.13
N CYS A 290 -7.83 -5.15 19.16
CA CYS A 290 -9.21 -5.61 18.96
C CYS A 290 -9.25 -7.05 18.46
N PHE A 291 -8.32 -7.46 17.60
CA PHE A 291 -8.20 -8.83 17.12
C PHE A 291 -7.86 -9.78 18.27
N GLU A 292 -6.83 -9.47 19.05
CA GLU A 292 -6.38 -10.24 20.21
C GLU A 292 -7.50 -10.42 21.23
N LYS A 293 -8.28 -9.36 21.50
CA LYS A 293 -9.36 -9.41 22.48
C LYS A 293 -10.62 -10.11 21.96
N LYS A 294 -11.03 -9.85 20.70
CA LYS A 294 -12.32 -10.33 20.19
C LYS A 294 -12.24 -11.61 19.39
N LEU A 295 -11.40 -11.63 18.36
CA LEU A 295 -11.45 -12.68 17.34
C LEU A 295 -10.54 -13.84 17.70
N LYS A 296 -9.34 -13.56 18.21
CA LYS A 296 -8.36 -14.61 18.50
C LYS A 296 -8.88 -15.71 19.44
N PRO A 297 -9.63 -15.44 20.53
CA PRO A 297 -10.17 -16.49 21.37
C PRO A 297 -11.13 -17.42 20.62
N ILE A 298 -12.03 -16.86 19.80
CA ILE A 298 -13.01 -17.60 19.00
C ILE A 298 -12.30 -18.45 17.95
N VAL A 299 -11.31 -17.88 17.29
CA VAL A 299 -10.53 -18.59 16.26
C VAL A 299 -9.73 -19.74 16.88
N ASN A 300 -9.13 -19.53 18.06
CA ASN A 300 -8.43 -20.58 18.80
C ASN A 300 -9.40 -21.69 19.21
N GLU A 301 -10.58 -21.34 19.72
CA GLU A 301 -11.63 -22.31 20.05
C GLU A 301 -12.01 -23.14 18.82
N LEU A 302 -12.30 -22.48 17.69
CA LEU A 302 -12.61 -23.11 16.41
C LEU A 302 -11.52 -24.07 15.95
N ASN A 303 -10.26 -23.63 15.95
CA ASN A 303 -9.12 -24.43 15.51
C ASN A 303 -8.87 -25.65 16.39
N ASN A 304 -9.41 -25.69 17.62
CA ASN A 304 -9.34 -26.86 18.49
C ASN A 304 -10.51 -27.85 18.27
N VAL A 305 -11.51 -27.50 17.46
CA VAL A 305 -12.65 -28.38 17.17
C VAL A 305 -12.29 -29.41 16.08
N PRO A 306 -12.30 -30.73 16.37
CA PRO A 306 -11.92 -31.75 15.38
C PRO A 306 -12.75 -31.71 14.09
N THR A 307 -14.06 -31.44 14.21
CA THR A 307 -14.98 -31.33 13.08
C THR A 307 -14.61 -30.17 12.16
N TYR A 308 -14.17 -29.05 12.73
CA TYR A 308 -13.72 -27.89 11.96
C TYR A 308 -12.37 -28.13 11.28
N ILE A 309 -11.42 -28.78 11.98
CA ILE A 309 -10.14 -29.19 11.39
C ILE A 309 -10.37 -30.15 10.21
N GLN A 310 -11.23 -31.15 10.38
CA GLN A 310 -11.58 -32.09 9.32
C GLN A 310 -12.23 -31.38 8.13
N TYR A 311 -13.15 -30.45 8.39
CA TYR A 311 -13.74 -29.60 7.36
C TYR A 311 -12.67 -28.83 6.58
N LYS A 312 -11.74 -28.13 7.25
CA LYS A 312 -10.65 -27.39 6.58
C LYS A 312 -9.80 -28.29 5.69
N ASN A 313 -9.42 -29.46 6.19
CA ASN A 313 -8.63 -30.42 5.43
C ASN A 313 -9.37 -30.91 4.18
N ASN A 314 -10.66 -31.22 4.31
CA ASN A 314 -11.48 -31.67 3.19
C ASN A 314 -11.75 -30.56 2.17
N ARG A 315 -11.95 -29.32 2.66
CA ARG A 315 -12.23 -28.14 1.83
C ARG A 315 -11.07 -27.77 0.91
N LYS A 316 -9.82 -27.97 1.36
CA LYS A 316 -8.59 -27.59 0.63
C LYS A 316 -8.61 -28.03 -0.84
N LYS A 317 -9.11 -29.23 -1.13
CA LYS A 317 -9.24 -29.73 -2.51
C LYS A 317 -10.18 -28.84 -3.33
N PHE A 318 -11.34 -28.50 -2.79
CA PHE A 318 -12.31 -27.66 -3.49
C PHE A 318 -11.80 -26.24 -3.68
N ASP A 319 -11.11 -25.68 -2.69
CA ASP A 319 -10.50 -24.35 -2.83
C ASP A 319 -9.49 -24.33 -3.99
N LEU A 320 -8.66 -25.36 -4.14
CA LEU A 320 -7.73 -25.52 -5.28
C LEU A 320 -8.47 -25.68 -6.63
N GLU A 321 -9.56 -26.44 -6.66
CA GLU A 321 -10.39 -26.58 -7.87
C GLU A 321 -11.02 -25.24 -8.29
N GLN A 322 -11.52 -24.45 -7.33
CA GLN A 322 -12.05 -23.11 -7.58
C GLN A 322 -10.96 -22.13 -8.04
N GLU A 323 -9.75 -22.23 -7.47
CA GLU A 323 -8.60 -21.44 -7.90
C GLU A 323 -8.18 -21.76 -9.33
N LYS A 324 -8.20 -23.05 -9.71
CA LYS A 324 -7.95 -23.48 -11.09
C LYS A 324 -8.97 -22.88 -12.06
N ILE A 325 -10.26 -22.97 -11.74
CA ILE A 325 -11.36 -22.37 -12.52
C ILE A 325 -11.14 -20.86 -12.70
N LYS A 326 -10.75 -20.19 -11.62
CA LYS A 326 -10.46 -18.75 -11.64
C LYS A 326 -9.34 -18.42 -12.63
N ILE A 327 -8.22 -19.15 -12.57
CA ILE A 327 -7.12 -18.96 -13.51
C ILE A 327 -7.59 -19.24 -14.95
N ASP A 328 -8.38 -20.29 -15.19
CA ASP A 328 -8.88 -20.59 -16.53
C ASP A 328 -9.81 -19.49 -17.07
N ASN A 329 -10.69 -18.91 -16.24
CA ASN A 329 -11.49 -17.75 -16.65
C ASN A 329 -10.59 -16.54 -16.99
N GLN A 330 -9.55 -16.27 -16.20
CA GLN A 330 -8.57 -15.20 -16.48
C GLN A 330 -7.84 -15.42 -17.80
N LEU A 331 -7.49 -16.67 -18.13
CA LEU A 331 -6.88 -17.01 -19.41
C LEU A 331 -7.82 -16.70 -20.57
N LEU A 332 -9.10 -17.05 -20.45
CA LEU A 332 -10.09 -16.84 -21.50
C LEU A 332 -10.36 -15.36 -21.76
N MET A 333 -10.38 -14.54 -20.72
CA MET A 333 -10.55 -13.08 -20.80
C MET A 333 -9.32 -12.37 -21.40
N LYS A 334 -8.15 -13.01 -21.41
CA LYS A 334 -6.92 -12.38 -21.91
C LYS A 334 -6.87 -12.41 -23.44
N GLU A 335 -6.95 -11.22 -24.02
CA GLU A 335 -6.69 -10.99 -25.43
C GLU A 335 -5.24 -11.28 -25.79
N ILE A 336 -5.03 -11.99 -26.89
CA ILE A 336 -3.72 -12.29 -27.44
C ILE A 336 -3.76 -12.19 -28.97
N PRO A 337 -2.65 -11.84 -29.62
CA PRO A 337 -2.54 -11.93 -31.06
C PRO A 337 -2.58 -13.40 -31.50
N ILE A 338 -3.51 -13.69 -32.41
CA ILE A 338 -3.71 -15.00 -33.02
C ILE A 338 -3.10 -14.97 -34.41
N SER A 339 -2.34 -16.01 -34.78
CA SER A 339 -1.78 -16.12 -36.13
C SER A 339 -2.72 -16.93 -37.00
N PHE A 340 -3.13 -16.34 -38.12
CA PHE A 340 -3.93 -17.02 -39.14
C PHE A 340 -3.30 -18.34 -39.58
N TRP A 341 -2.02 -18.33 -39.92
CA TRP A 341 -1.30 -19.53 -40.38
C TRP A 341 -1.19 -20.60 -39.30
N VAL A 342 -0.93 -20.22 -38.04
CA VAL A 342 -0.92 -21.19 -36.93
C VAL A 342 -2.30 -21.81 -36.75
N CYS A 343 -3.36 -21.02 -36.83
CA CYS A 343 -4.73 -21.51 -36.75
C CYS A 343 -5.07 -22.49 -37.87
N LEU A 344 -4.71 -22.15 -39.11
CA LEU A 344 -5.00 -22.97 -40.30
C LEU A 344 -4.26 -24.31 -40.29
N LEU A 345 -3.00 -24.32 -39.85
CA LEU A 345 -2.12 -25.49 -39.91
C LEU A 345 -2.22 -26.43 -38.70
N ASN A 346 -2.95 -26.06 -37.65
CA ASN A 346 -3.10 -26.87 -36.44
C ASN A 346 -4.54 -27.34 -36.24
N THR A 347 -4.70 -28.47 -35.55
CA THR A 347 -6.02 -28.95 -35.12
C THR A 347 -6.63 -28.02 -34.07
N LYS A 348 -7.96 -28.11 -33.86
CA LYS A 348 -8.68 -27.36 -32.81
C LYS A 348 -8.00 -27.48 -31.44
N ASN A 349 -7.59 -28.69 -31.05
CA ASN A 349 -6.93 -28.95 -29.77
C ASN A 349 -5.48 -28.42 -29.76
N GLY A 350 -4.76 -28.54 -30.88
CA GLY A 350 -3.43 -27.94 -31.04
C GLY A 350 -3.47 -26.42 -30.84
N ASN A 351 -4.42 -25.76 -31.52
CA ASN A 351 -4.68 -24.33 -31.38
C ASN A 351 -5.01 -23.94 -29.95
N TYR A 352 -5.96 -24.63 -29.31
CA TYR A 352 -6.32 -24.36 -27.91
C TYR A 352 -5.08 -24.41 -27.00
N ASN A 353 -4.26 -25.46 -27.09
CA ASN A 353 -3.09 -25.62 -26.25
C ASN A 353 -2.00 -24.56 -26.51
N ILE A 354 -1.74 -24.23 -27.78
CA ILE A 354 -0.76 -23.20 -28.16
C ILE A 354 -1.19 -21.84 -27.58
N TYR A 355 -2.44 -21.45 -27.78
CA TYR A 355 -2.94 -20.15 -27.36
C TYR A 355 -3.16 -20.06 -25.84
N ARG A 356 -3.55 -21.16 -25.20
CA ARG A 356 -3.58 -21.27 -23.73
C ARG A 356 -2.19 -21.06 -23.13
N LYS A 357 -1.15 -21.69 -23.69
CA LYS A 357 0.24 -21.49 -23.25
C LYS A 357 0.71 -20.04 -23.43
N LYS A 358 0.26 -19.35 -24.49
CA LYS A 358 0.55 -17.91 -24.66
C LYS A 358 -0.14 -17.06 -23.59
N ARG A 359 -1.44 -17.31 -23.34
CA ARG A 359 -2.22 -16.61 -22.31
C ARG A 359 -1.66 -16.79 -20.91
N ILE A 360 -1.26 -18.01 -20.54
CA ILE A 360 -0.79 -18.27 -19.17
C ILE A 360 0.55 -17.60 -18.87
N LYS A 361 1.41 -17.49 -19.88
CA LYS A 361 2.65 -16.71 -19.80
C LYS A 361 2.36 -15.21 -19.69
N SER A 362 1.38 -14.69 -20.43
CA SER A 362 1.07 -13.26 -20.40
C SER A 362 0.40 -12.79 -19.12
N ILE A 363 -0.26 -13.68 -18.36
CA ILE A 363 -0.81 -13.38 -17.04
C ILE A 363 0.11 -13.79 -15.87
N ASP A 364 1.30 -14.31 -16.18
CA ASP A 364 2.31 -14.76 -15.22
C ASP A 364 1.81 -15.75 -14.15
N LYS A 365 0.99 -16.73 -14.55
CA LYS A 365 0.43 -17.76 -13.64
C LYS A 365 0.85 -19.19 -13.97
N GLN A 366 1.92 -19.35 -14.75
CA GLN A 366 2.35 -20.66 -15.21
C GLN A 366 2.77 -21.59 -14.06
N ASN A 367 3.54 -21.07 -13.10
CA ASN A 367 4.02 -21.84 -11.95
C ASN A 367 2.86 -22.20 -11.00
N GLN A 368 2.02 -21.23 -10.65
CA GLN A 368 0.83 -21.44 -9.82
C GLN A 368 -0.11 -22.50 -10.41
N TYR A 369 -0.42 -22.43 -11.71
CA TYR A 369 -1.31 -23.42 -12.34
C TYR A 369 -0.70 -24.83 -12.39
N ALA A 370 0.63 -24.93 -12.57
CA ALA A 370 1.33 -26.21 -12.53
C ALA A 370 1.30 -26.82 -11.11
N GLU A 371 1.53 -25.99 -10.08
CA GLU A 371 1.44 -26.39 -8.68
C GLU A 371 0.04 -26.90 -8.31
N ILE A 372 -1.01 -26.15 -8.66
CA ILE A 372 -2.40 -26.56 -8.42
C ILE A 372 -2.70 -27.92 -9.08
N ASN A 373 -2.29 -28.11 -10.33
CA ASN A 373 -2.48 -29.39 -11.03
C ASN A 373 -1.74 -30.53 -10.33
N ASN A 374 -0.52 -30.29 -9.85
CA ASN A 374 0.24 -31.29 -9.11
C ASN A 374 -0.47 -31.66 -7.80
N LEU A 375 -0.95 -30.67 -7.04
CA LEU A 375 -1.67 -30.89 -5.79
C LEU A 375 -3.01 -31.62 -5.99
N LEU A 376 -3.70 -31.35 -7.10
CA LEU A 376 -4.94 -32.02 -7.48
C LEU A 376 -4.73 -33.36 -8.19
N ASN A 377 -3.49 -33.71 -8.56
CA ASN A 377 -3.17 -34.81 -9.48
C ASN A 377 -3.93 -34.74 -10.82
N GLU A 378 -4.10 -33.53 -11.35
CA GLU A 378 -4.84 -33.25 -12.57
C GLU A 378 -3.92 -32.82 -13.73
N LYS A 379 -4.44 -32.89 -14.96
CA LYS A 379 -3.76 -32.39 -16.16
C LYS A 379 -4.42 -31.10 -16.65
N ASN A 380 -3.71 -30.39 -17.52
CA ASN A 380 -4.28 -29.27 -18.28
C ASN A 380 -5.50 -29.74 -19.10
N HIS A 381 -6.50 -28.86 -19.21
CA HIS A 381 -7.64 -29.06 -20.12
C HIS A 381 -7.14 -29.25 -21.56
N LYS A 382 -7.77 -30.15 -22.33
CA LYS A 382 -7.37 -30.40 -23.72
C LYS A 382 -8.14 -29.51 -24.71
N SER A 383 -9.29 -28.98 -24.30
CA SER A 383 -10.17 -28.15 -25.11
C SER A 383 -10.90 -27.10 -24.25
N LEU A 384 -11.55 -26.12 -24.91
CA LEU A 384 -12.44 -25.17 -24.24
C LEU A 384 -13.64 -25.87 -23.59
N ILE A 385 -14.22 -26.86 -24.28
CA ILE A 385 -15.36 -27.63 -23.79
C ILE A 385 -14.98 -28.38 -22.50
N ASP A 386 -13.78 -28.98 -22.47
CA ASP A 386 -13.27 -29.66 -21.27
C ASP A 386 -13.16 -28.70 -20.08
N SER A 387 -12.76 -27.45 -20.34
CA SER A 387 -12.64 -26.41 -19.32
C SER A 387 -14.01 -25.95 -18.80
N GLU A 388 -15.00 -25.83 -19.67
CA GLU A 388 -16.38 -25.46 -19.32
C GLU A 388 -17.07 -26.55 -18.51
N ILE A 389 -16.97 -27.82 -18.95
CA ILE A 389 -17.50 -28.98 -18.22
C ILE A 389 -16.85 -29.08 -16.84
N TYR A 390 -15.52 -28.90 -16.76
CA TYR A 390 -14.82 -28.91 -15.49
C TYR A 390 -15.35 -27.83 -14.55
N LYS A 391 -15.48 -26.59 -15.03
CA LYS A 391 -16.04 -25.48 -14.24
C LYS A 391 -17.41 -25.81 -13.69
N GLU A 392 -18.32 -26.31 -14.52
CA GLU A 392 -19.68 -26.65 -14.08
C GLU A 392 -19.69 -27.74 -13.01
N LEU A 393 -19.02 -28.87 -13.26
CA LEU A 393 -19.02 -30.02 -12.35
C LEU A 393 -18.38 -29.68 -11.00
N LYS A 394 -17.23 -29.01 -11.01
CA LYS A 394 -16.50 -28.70 -9.78
C LYS A 394 -17.17 -27.59 -8.97
N THR A 395 -17.81 -26.62 -9.62
CA THR A 395 -18.61 -25.60 -8.92
C THR A 395 -19.81 -26.24 -8.21
N LYS A 396 -20.56 -27.11 -8.90
CA LYS A 396 -21.67 -27.85 -8.27
C LYS A 396 -21.20 -28.71 -7.10
N GLY A 397 -20.09 -29.44 -7.27
CA GLY A 397 -19.50 -30.25 -6.20
C GLY A 397 -19.09 -29.41 -4.98
N PHE A 398 -18.55 -28.20 -5.19
CA PHE A 398 -18.20 -27.30 -4.11
C PHE A 398 -19.43 -26.76 -3.37
N GLU A 399 -20.48 -26.39 -4.11
CA GLU A 399 -21.74 -25.95 -3.52
C GLU A 399 -22.39 -27.04 -2.65
N GLU A 400 -22.41 -28.28 -3.12
CA GLU A 400 -22.93 -29.43 -2.38
C GLU A 400 -22.11 -29.69 -1.11
N PHE A 401 -20.77 -29.69 -1.24
CA PHE A 401 -19.85 -29.84 -0.10
C PHE A 401 -20.08 -28.77 0.97
N GLU A 402 -20.14 -27.49 0.58
CA GLU A 402 -20.38 -26.40 1.53
C GLU A 402 -21.76 -26.54 2.17
N LYS A 403 -22.80 -26.86 1.40
CA LYS A 403 -24.16 -27.01 1.93
C LYS A 403 -24.27 -28.10 3.00
N GLU A 404 -23.61 -29.23 2.79
CA GLU A 404 -23.61 -30.33 3.76
C GLU A 404 -22.81 -29.97 5.01
N ASN A 405 -21.55 -29.55 4.84
CA ASN A 405 -20.65 -29.29 5.96
C ASN A 405 -21.09 -28.08 6.79
N ARG A 406 -21.67 -27.04 6.16
CA ARG A 406 -22.14 -25.85 6.90
C ARG A 406 -23.29 -26.15 7.84
N ARG A 407 -24.12 -27.17 7.58
CA ARG A 407 -25.15 -27.60 8.54
C ARG A 407 -24.52 -28.11 9.82
N ILE A 408 -23.42 -28.84 9.71
CA ILE A 408 -22.66 -29.40 10.83
C ILE A 408 -21.87 -28.29 11.53
N LEU A 409 -21.20 -27.40 10.78
CA LEU A 409 -20.43 -26.30 11.37
C LEU A 409 -21.31 -25.33 12.18
N LYS A 410 -22.53 -25.06 11.70
CA LYS A 410 -23.46 -24.15 12.40
C LYS A 410 -23.88 -24.63 13.79
N THR A 411 -23.69 -25.91 14.13
CA THR A 411 -23.99 -26.44 15.47
C THR A 411 -22.81 -26.35 16.42
N ILE A 412 -21.61 -25.99 15.94
CA ILE A 412 -20.43 -25.85 16.78
C ILE A 412 -20.63 -24.66 17.74
N PRO A 413 -20.45 -24.85 19.06
CA PRO A 413 -20.61 -23.79 20.08
C PRO A 413 -19.84 -22.51 19.73
N ALA A 414 -18.58 -22.65 19.33
CA ALA A 414 -17.72 -21.55 18.91
C ALA A 414 -18.30 -20.71 17.75
N ILE A 415 -19.12 -21.29 16.87
CA ILE A 415 -19.78 -20.58 15.77
C ILE A 415 -21.12 -20.00 16.21
N ILE A 416 -22.00 -20.84 16.77
CA ILE A 416 -23.38 -20.45 17.08
C ILE A 416 -23.45 -19.38 18.17
N ASN A 417 -22.59 -19.48 19.19
CA ASN A 417 -22.59 -18.54 20.32
C ASN A 417 -21.91 -17.21 19.98
N ASN A 418 -21.09 -17.17 18.93
CA ASN A 418 -20.25 -16.00 18.62
C ASN A 418 -20.64 -15.29 17.32
N LYS A 419 -21.72 -15.70 16.63
CA LYS A 419 -22.15 -15.10 15.35
C LYS A 419 -22.24 -13.56 15.41
N ASP A 420 -23.01 -13.03 16.35
CA ASP A 420 -23.21 -11.58 16.47
C ASP A 420 -21.94 -10.86 16.93
N TYR A 421 -21.14 -11.50 17.78
CA TYR A 421 -19.90 -10.95 18.28
C TYR A 421 -18.84 -10.78 17.18
N VAL A 422 -18.74 -11.77 16.29
CA VAL A 422 -17.87 -11.75 15.10
C VAL A 422 -18.35 -10.71 14.09
N ILE A 423 -19.67 -10.64 13.82
CA ILE A 423 -20.24 -9.58 12.97
C ILE A 423 -19.96 -8.20 13.56
N GLY A 424 -20.02 -8.06 14.87
CA GLY A 424 -19.69 -6.81 15.59
C GLY A 424 -18.25 -6.33 15.41
N PHE A 425 -17.34 -7.13 14.81
CA PHE A 425 -16.01 -6.67 14.42
C PHE A 425 -16.05 -5.64 13.28
N THR A 426 -17.16 -5.58 12.51
CA THR A 426 -17.44 -4.50 11.54
C THR A 426 -17.23 -3.12 12.12
N GLN A 427 -17.61 -2.89 13.38
CA GLN A 427 -17.46 -1.60 14.03
C GLN A 427 -15.99 -1.19 14.21
N VAL A 428 -15.08 -2.14 14.41
CA VAL A 428 -13.64 -1.88 14.48
C VAL A 428 -13.15 -1.41 13.10
N ILE A 429 -13.51 -2.14 12.05
CA ILE A 429 -13.11 -1.80 10.67
C ILE A 429 -13.71 -0.47 10.23
N ARG A 430 -14.97 -0.20 10.58
CA ARG A 430 -15.64 1.09 10.36
C ARG A 430 -14.87 2.23 11.02
N THR A 431 -14.45 2.05 12.27
CA THR A 431 -13.68 3.04 13.02
C THR A 431 -12.32 3.32 12.38
N ILE A 432 -11.62 2.27 11.93
CA ILE A 432 -10.35 2.43 11.23
C ILE A 432 -10.57 3.17 9.92
N LYS A 433 -11.57 2.77 9.14
CA LYS A 433 -11.92 3.46 7.88
C LYS A 433 -12.22 4.94 8.13
N SER A 434 -12.99 5.30 9.15
CA SER A 434 -13.26 6.71 9.47
C SER A 434 -11.99 7.47 9.82
N ASN A 435 -11.08 6.87 10.60
CA ASN A 435 -9.82 7.48 11.00
C ASN A 435 -8.82 7.65 9.84
N LEU A 436 -8.92 6.80 8.81
CA LEU A 436 -8.04 6.83 7.64
C LEU A 436 -8.54 7.77 6.53
N ILE A 437 -9.83 8.14 6.55
CA ILE A 437 -10.45 9.05 5.57
C ILE A 437 -10.52 10.49 6.11
N SER A 438 -10.54 10.68 7.44
CA SER A 438 -10.48 11.98 8.12
C SER A 438 -9.08 12.58 8.12
#